data_AF-A0AA88JQK3-F1
#
_entry.id   AF-A0AA88JQK3-F1
#
_cell.length_a   1.000
_cell.length_b   1.000
_cell.length_c   1.000
_cell.angle_alpha   90.00
_cell.angle_beta   90.00
_cell.angle_gamma   90.00
#
_symmetry.space_group_name_H-M   'P 1'
#
loop_
_entity.id
_entity.type
_entity.pdbx_description
1 polymer ?
#
loop_
_entity_poly.entity_id
_entity_poly.type
_entity_poly.pdbx_seq_one_letter_code
_entity_poly.pdbx_strand_id
1 'polypeptide(L)'
;MTAFYFMWIGMLNIVMDLTMNNIRNFCFLIVFTLGCMLGNSATAETTEWMSGKDAFSRADKLRSFGMIVTRMDCKDSGQRTLDVGSALVRMHYTRNTEMRDWVIDGWNHLEENKNYWAERGYRLASHTLFVRKASGLKLYCTVFYK
;
A
#
# COMPACT_ATOMS: atom_id res chain seq x y z
N MET A 1 81.15 -10.51 -17.88
CA MET A 1 80.20 -11.37 -17.14
C MET A 1 79.55 -10.52 -16.07
N THR A 2 78.52 -9.75 -16.45
CA THR A 2 77.84 -8.78 -15.57
C THR A 2 76.51 -8.42 -16.22
N ALA A 3 75.50 -8.16 -15.38
CA ALA A 3 74.16 -7.65 -15.71
C ALA A 3 73.07 -8.67 -16.13
N PHE A 4 72.73 -9.63 -15.25
CA PHE A 4 71.48 -10.41 -15.36
C PHE A 4 70.67 -10.55 -14.06
N TYR A 5 70.91 -9.73 -13.03
CA TYR A 5 70.34 -9.99 -11.68
C TYR A 5 69.55 -8.85 -11.00
N PHE A 6 69.17 -7.78 -11.70
CA PHE A 6 68.46 -6.64 -11.05
C PHE A 6 67.07 -6.31 -11.58
N MET A 7 66.46 -7.15 -12.43
CA MET A 7 65.16 -6.84 -13.05
C MET A 7 64.05 -7.83 -12.73
N TRP A 8 64.13 -8.54 -11.58
CA TRP A 8 63.12 -9.52 -11.18
C TRP A 8 62.47 -9.30 -9.81
N ILE A 9 62.88 -8.27 -9.05
CA ILE A 9 62.27 -7.94 -7.75
C ILE A 9 61.27 -6.77 -7.87
N GLY A 10 61.29 -6.00 -8.97
CA GLY A 10 60.39 -4.87 -9.17
C GLY A 10 58.96 -5.20 -9.62
N MET A 11 58.73 -6.36 -10.24
CA MET A 11 57.39 -6.75 -10.75
C MET A 11 56.51 -7.45 -9.71
N LEU A 12 57.08 -8.00 -8.63
CA LEU A 12 56.32 -8.74 -7.62
C LEU A 12 55.61 -7.83 -6.60
N ASN A 13 56.13 -6.62 -6.35
CA ASN A 13 55.51 -5.70 -5.38
C ASN A 13 54.32 -4.90 -5.94
N ILE A 14 54.22 -4.74 -7.27
CA ILE A 14 53.10 -3.99 -7.86
C ILE A 14 51.83 -4.86 -7.94
N VAL A 15 51.97 -6.18 -8.07
CA VAL A 15 50.81 -7.10 -8.17
C VAL A 15 50.15 -7.33 -6.81
N MET A 16 50.91 -7.22 -5.71
CA MET A 16 50.39 -7.48 -4.36
C MET A 16 49.62 -6.29 -3.75
N ASP A 17 49.97 -5.05 -4.11
CA ASP A 17 49.21 -3.87 -3.66
C ASP A 17 47.92 -3.61 -4.48
N LEU A 18 47.91 -3.96 -5.77
CA LEU A 18 46.73 -3.83 -6.63
C LEU A 18 45.62 -4.85 -6.32
N THR A 19 45.96 -5.96 -5.66
CA THR A 19 44.99 -6.99 -5.27
C THR A 19 44.35 -6.71 -3.91
N MET A 20 45.08 -6.15 -2.93
CA MET A 20 44.51 -5.87 -1.60
C MET A 20 43.56 -4.66 -1.55
N ASN A 21 43.73 -3.65 -2.41
CA ASN A 21 42.85 -2.48 -2.42
C ASN A 21 41.55 -2.71 -3.21
N ASN A 22 41.55 -3.64 -4.16
CA ASN A 22 40.35 -3.98 -4.95
C ASN A 22 39.39 -4.90 -4.17
N ILE A 23 39.91 -5.82 -3.35
CA ILE A 23 39.07 -6.77 -2.59
C ILE A 23 38.23 -6.06 -1.52
N ARG A 24 38.74 -5.00 -0.88
CA ARG A 24 37.96 -4.22 0.10
C ARG A 24 36.84 -3.39 -0.53
N ASN A 25 37.00 -2.93 -1.78
CA ASN A 25 36.02 -2.09 -2.45
C ASN A 25 34.85 -2.93 -3.04
N PHE A 26 35.11 -4.19 -3.42
CA PHE A 26 34.07 -5.10 -3.89
C PHE A 26 33.12 -5.58 -2.78
N CYS A 27 33.60 -5.76 -1.55
CA CYS A 27 32.74 -6.18 -0.43
C CYS A 27 31.70 -5.11 -0.06
N PHE A 28 32.00 -3.82 -0.23
CA PHE A 28 31.04 -2.74 0.05
C PHE A 28 29.96 -2.59 -1.03
N LEU A 29 30.27 -2.93 -2.29
CA LEU A 29 29.31 -2.83 -3.41
C LEU A 29 28.26 -3.96 -3.39
N ILE A 30 28.60 -5.14 -2.88
CA ILE A 30 27.66 -6.27 -2.78
C ILE A 30 26.64 -6.04 -1.65
N VAL A 31 27.04 -5.44 -0.52
CA VAL A 31 26.11 -5.12 0.58
C VAL A 31 25.15 -3.99 0.19
N PHE A 32 25.59 -3.02 -0.62
CA PHE A 32 24.75 -1.89 -1.03
C PHE A 32 23.72 -2.25 -2.12
N THR A 33 24.02 -3.24 -2.98
CA THR A 33 23.10 -3.69 -4.03
C THR A 33 22.04 -4.68 -3.53
N LEU A 34 22.30 -5.39 -2.42
CA LEU A 34 21.31 -6.27 -1.79
C LEU A 34 20.24 -5.52 -0.96
N GLY A 35 20.52 -4.28 -0.53
CA GLY A 35 19.58 -3.46 0.25
C GLY A 35 18.43 -2.86 -0.57
N CYS A 36 18.56 -2.77 -1.90
CA CYS A 36 17.59 -2.09 -2.75
C CYS A 36 16.44 -2.99 -3.25
N MET A 37 16.47 -4.29 -2.98
CA MET A 37 15.45 -5.26 -3.45
C MET A 37 14.37 -5.58 -2.40
N LEU A 38 14.46 -5.04 -1.18
CA LEU A 38 13.49 -5.28 -0.10
C LEU A 38 12.43 -4.18 0.04
N GLY A 39 12.46 -3.17 -0.83
CA GLY A 39 11.42 -2.14 -0.92
C GLY A 39 10.21 -2.60 -1.71
N ASN A 40 9.54 -3.69 -1.31
CA ASN A 40 8.14 -3.91 -1.70
C ASN A 40 7.29 -2.91 -0.91
N SER A 41 7.35 -1.65 -1.29
CA SER A 41 6.30 -0.71 -0.96
C SER A 41 5.04 -1.26 -1.62
N ALA A 42 4.23 -2.00 -0.85
CA ALA A 42 2.91 -2.42 -1.26
C ALA A 42 2.07 -1.14 -1.42
N THR A 43 2.17 -0.53 -2.61
CA THR A 43 1.44 0.71 -2.90
C THR A 43 -0.03 0.35 -2.96
N ALA A 44 -0.84 0.99 -2.12
CA ALA A 44 -2.28 0.82 -2.20
C ALA A 44 -2.75 1.39 -3.54
N GLU A 45 -3.37 0.55 -4.36
CA GLU A 45 -4.05 1.00 -5.56
C GLU A 45 -5.31 1.78 -5.17
N THR A 46 -5.73 2.67 -6.06
CA THR A 46 -6.96 3.46 -5.84
C THR A 46 -7.89 3.34 -7.01
N THR A 47 -9.19 3.29 -6.73
CA THR A 47 -10.20 3.41 -7.77
C THR A 47 -10.37 4.87 -8.17
N GLU A 48 -10.89 5.09 -9.38
CA GLU A 48 -11.50 6.38 -9.68
C GLU A 48 -12.68 6.68 -8.73
N TRP A 49 -13.06 7.95 -8.67
CA TRP A 49 -14.27 8.34 -7.95
C TRP A 49 -15.50 7.73 -8.64
N MET A 50 -16.31 7.01 -7.88
CA MET A 50 -17.53 6.37 -8.37
C MET A 50 -18.74 6.78 -7.53
N SER A 51 -19.94 6.53 -8.04
CA SER A 51 -21.16 6.69 -7.25
C SER A 51 -21.14 5.73 -6.05
N GLY A 52 -21.68 6.15 -4.91
CA GLY A 52 -21.91 5.24 -3.78
C GLY A 52 -22.77 4.02 -4.14
N LYS A 53 -23.60 4.11 -5.20
CA LYS A 53 -24.36 2.97 -5.74
C LYS A 53 -23.45 1.89 -6.35
N ASP A 54 -22.35 2.29 -6.98
CA ASP A 54 -21.44 1.38 -7.68
C ASP A 54 -20.38 0.78 -6.74
N ALA A 55 -20.21 1.38 -5.54
CA ALA A 55 -19.21 0.98 -4.58
C ALA A 55 -19.32 -0.50 -4.17
N PHE A 56 -20.52 -0.98 -3.85
CA PHE A 56 -20.74 -2.37 -3.43
C PHE A 56 -20.33 -3.38 -4.52
N SER A 57 -20.80 -3.17 -5.75
CA SER A 57 -20.42 -4.02 -6.89
C SER A 57 -18.90 -3.98 -7.15
N ARG A 58 -18.28 -2.79 -7.01
CA ARG A 58 -16.83 -2.66 -7.14
C ARG A 58 -16.08 -3.41 -6.05
N ALA A 59 -16.56 -3.39 -4.81
CA ALA A 59 -15.97 -4.13 -3.70
C ALA A 59 -16.06 -5.64 -3.91
N ASP A 60 -17.21 -6.16 -4.35
CA ASP A 60 -17.37 -7.58 -4.67
C ASP A 60 -16.40 -8.02 -5.77
N LYS A 61 -16.22 -7.18 -6.80
CA LYS A 61 -15.24 -7.44 -7.86
C LYS A 61 -13.81 -7.46 -7.32
N LEU A 62 -13.44 -6.52 -6.45
CA LEU A 62 -12.12 -6.51 -5.81
C LEU A 62 -11.90 -7.77 -4.97
N ARG A 63 -12.91 -8.20 -4.20
CA ARG A 63 -12.85 -9.44 -3.41
C ARG A 63 -12.61 -10.65 -4.31
N SER A 64 -13.32 -10.73 -5.45
CA SER A 64 -13.18 -11.82 -6.42
C SER A 64 -11.77 -11.92 -7.02
N PHE A 65 -11.03 -10.81 -7.07
CA PHE A 65 -9.63 -10.77 -7.51
C PHE A 65 -8.62 -10.98 -6.38
N GLY A 66 -9.07 -11.36 -5.18
CA GLY A 66 -8.18 -11.53 -4.03
C GLY A 66 -7.62 -10.21 -3.50
N MET A 67 -8.32 -9.10 -3.73
CA MET A 67 -7.96 -7.79 -3.18
C MET A 67 -8.72 -7.51 -1.88
N ILE A 68 -8.16 -6.63 -1.06
CA ILE A 68 -8.74 -6.12 0.17
C ILE A 68 -8.78 -4.60 0.11
N VAL A 69 -9.95 -4.01 0.40
CA VAL A 69 -10.09 -2.56 0.54
C VAL A 69 -9.52 -2.16 1.89
N THR A 70 -8.61 -1.20 1.91
CA THR A 70 -7.93 -0.70 3.11
C THR A 70 -8.49 0.60 3.65
N ARG A 71 -9.11 1.38 2.77
CA ARG A 71 -9.74 2.64 3.11
C ARG A 71 -10.77 3.00 2.05
N MET A 72 -11.84 3.64 2.49
CA MET A 72 -12.76 4.33 1.59
C MET A 72 -12.75 5.81 1.90
N ASP A 73 -12.55 6.62 0.86
CA ASP A 73 -12.81 8.05 0.92
C ASP A 73 -14.20 8.34 0.34
N CYS A 74 -14.89 9.31 0.91
CA CYS A 74 -16.09 9.87 0.28
C CYS A 74 -16.19 11.39 0.35
N LYS A 75 -16.92 11.94 -0.62
CA LYS A 75 -17.18 13.37 -0.78
C LYS A 75 -18.56 13.60 -1.39
N ASP A 76 -19.03 14.85 -1.37
CA ASP A 76 -20.29 15.20 -2.02
C ASP A 76 -20.27 14.87 -3.51
N SER A 77 -21.34 14.26 -3.99
CA SER A 77 -21.64 14.15 -5.43
C SER A 77 -22.25 15.42 -6.01
N GLY A 78 -22.77 16.32 -5.16
CA GLY A 78 -23.56 17.48 -5.58
C GLY A 78 -25.03 17.14 -5.87
N GLN A 79 -25.43 15.87 -5.80
CA GLN A 79 -26.82 15.46 -5.99
C GLN A 79 -27.69 15.87 -4.80
N ARG A 80 -28.94 16.27 -5.07
CA ARG A 80 -29.89 16.73 -4.03
C ARG A 80 -30.48 15.58 -3.21
N THR A 81 -30.16 14.32 -3.51
CA THR A 81 -30.64 13.17 -2.75
C THR A 81 -30.03 13.16 -1.35
N LEU A 82 -30.55 12.29 -0.48
CA LEU A 82 -30.05 12.02 0.88
C LEU A 82 -29.66 10.55 1.05
N ASP A 83 -29.49 9.84 -0.08
CA ASP A 83 -29.17 8.42 -0.16
C ASP A 83 -27.69 8.20 -0.51
N VAL A 84 -27.32 6.95 -0.75
CA VAL A 84 -25.98 6.53 -1.18
C VAL A 84 -25.49 7.24 -2.45
N GLY A 85 -26.42 7.71 -3.31
CA GLY A 85 -26.12 8.50 -4.50
C GLY A 85 -25.64 9.92 -4.20
N SER A 86 -25.78 10.37 -2.95
CA SER A 86 -25.27 11.66 -2.46
C SER A 86 -23.76 11.69 -2.33
N ALA A 87 -23.09 10.54 -2.29
CA ALA A 87 -21.64 10.44 -2.17
C ALA A 87 -20.97 9.99 -3.47
N LEU A 88 -19.82 10.59 -3.75
CA LEU A 88 -18.77 9.94 -4.54
C LEU A 88 -17.84 9.20 -3.59
N VAL A 89 -17.44 7.99 -4.00
CA VAL A 89 -16.61 7.07 -3.22
C VAL A 89 -15.33 6.74 -3.99
N ARG A 90 -14.22 6.63 -3.27
CA ARG A 90 -12.95 6.11 -3.78
C ARG A 90 -12.45 5.04 -2.82
N MET A 91 -12.07 3.88 -3.35
CA MET A 91 -11.49 2.79 -2.56
C MET A 91 -10.00 2.77 -2.74
N HIS A 92 -9.28 2.62 -1.63
CA HIS A 92 -7.88 2.23 -1.59
C HIS A 92 -7.84 0.74 -1.33
N TYR A 93 -7.08 -0.01 -2.11
CA TYR A 93 -7.06 -1.46 -2.01
C TYR A 93 -5.67 -2.02 -2.28
N THR A 94 -5.41 -3.21 -1.78
CA THR A 94 -4.16 -3.95 -1.99
C THR A 94 -4.46 -5.44 -2.11
N ARG A 95 -3.45 -6.26 -2.38
CA ARG A 95 -3.60 -7.70 -2.42
C ARG A 95 -3.87 -8.23 -1.02
N ASN A 96 -4.86 -9.12 -0.88
CA ASN A 96 -5.21 -9.73 0.41
C ASN A 96 -4.28 -10.91 0.72
N THR A 97 -3.02 -10.62 1.06
CA THR A 97 -2.02 -11.66 1.35
C THR A 97 -2.30 -12.44 2.63
N GLU A 98 -3.04 -11.83 3.56
CA GLU A 98 -3.39 -12.43 4.84
C GLU A 98 -4.73 -13.17 4.82
N MET A 99 -5.42 -13.19 3.68
CA MET A 99 -6.74 -13.82 3.52
C MET A 99 -7.77 -13.33 4.56
N ARG A 100 -7.65 -12.08 5.00
CA ARG A 100 -8.60 -11.48 5.95
C ARG A 100 -9.95 -11.35 5.29
N ASP A 101 -11.01 -11.68 6.03
CA ASP A 101 -12.35 -11.37 5.56
C ASP A 101 -12.61 -9.88 5.81
N TRP A 102 -13.31 -9.23 4.88
CA TRP A 102 -13.48 -7.78 4.90
C TRP A 102 -14.80 -7.40 4.27
N VAL A 103 -15.43 -6.34 4.77
CA VAL A 103 -16.66 -5.78 4.21
C VAL A 103 -16.57 -4.26 4.18
N ILE A 104 -17.28 -3.66 3.23
CA ILE A 104 -17.52 -2.23 3.21
C ILE A 104 -18.96 -1.96 3.61
N ASP A 105 -19.16 -0.84 4.28
CA ASP A 105 -20.45 -0.34 4.68
C ASP A 105 -20.33 1.18 4.92
N GLY A 106 -21.39 1.82 5.41
CA GLY A 106 -21.33 3.19 5.90
C GLY A 106 -22.31 4.07 5.17
N TRP A 107 -23.08 4.86 5.93
CA TRP A 107 -23.91 5.97 5.47
C TRP A 107 -24.17 6.93 6.64
N ASN A 108 -25.38 6.97 7.21
CA ASN A 108 -25.78 8.01 8.15
C ASN A 108 -25.52 7.65 9.64
N HIS A 109 -25.03 6.44 9.97
CA HIS A 109 -25.00 5.93 11.35
C HIS A 109 -23.76 5.07 11.67
N LEU A 110 -22.63 5.70 12.03
CA LEU A 110 -21.37 4.97 12.29
C LEU A 110 -21.48 3.94 13.42
N GLU A 111 -22.09 4.31 14.56
CA GLU A 111 -22.17 3.42 15.73
C GLU A 111 -23.10 2.23 15.50
N GLU A 112 -24.22 2.43 14.80
CA GLU A 112 -25.11 1.33 14.42
C GLU A 112 -24.39 0.33 13.51
N ASN A 113 -23.66 0.82 12.49
CA ASN A 113 -22.87 -0.04 11.60
C ASN A 113 -21.78 -0.79 12.37
N LYS A 114 -21.10 -0.13 13.31
CA LYS A 114 -20.10 -0.79 14.18
C LYS A 114 -20.71 -1.93 14.98
N ASN A 115 -21.86 -1.70 15.61
CA ASN A 115 -22.55 -2.71 16.41
C ASN A 115 -23.02 -3.89 15.53
N TYR A 116 -23.65 -3.60 14.40
CA TYR A 116 -24.13 -4.60 13.44
C TYR A 116 -23.00 -5.55 12.98
N TRP A 117 -21.83 -5.00 12.66
CA TRP A 117 -20.69 -5.77 12.20
C TRP A 117 -19.92 -6.45 13.34
N ALA A 118 -19.89 -5.85 14.53
CA ALA A 118 -19.28 -6.45 15.72
C ALA A 118 -19.98 -7.77 16.11
N GLU A 119 -21.31 -7.83 16.05
CA GLU A 119 -22.09 -9.06 16.29
C GLU A 119 -21.71 -10.20 15.34
N ARG A 120 -21.14 -9.90 14.17
CA ARG A 120 -20.69 -10.86 13.14
C ARG A 120 -19.19 -11.17 13.24
N GLY A 121 -18.51 -10.60 14.22
CA GLY A 121 -17.08 -10.77 14.49
C GLY A 121 -16.17 -9.84 13.69
N TYR A 122 -16.71 -8.82 13.03
CA TYR A 122 -15.90 -7.83 12.33
C TYR A 122 -15.56 -6.63 13.24
N ARG A 123 -14.45 -5.95 12.95
CA ARG A 123 -14.00 -4.74 13.65
C ARG A 123 -13.78 -3.64 12.63
N LEU A 124 -14.11 -2.39 13.01
CA LEU A 124 -13.90 -1.24 12.16
C LEU A 124 -12.40 -1.07 11.90
N ALA A 125 -12.00 -1.19 10.63
CA ALA A 125 -10.62 -1.07 10.20
C ALA A 125 -10.29 0.36 9.76
N SER A 126 -11.22 1.01 9.06
CA SER A 126 -11.05 2.37 8.56
C SER A 126 -12.39 3.06 8.42
N HIS A 127 -12.43 4.37 8.63
CA HIS A 127 -13.57 5.19 8.24
C HIS A 127 -13.13 6.57 7.76
N THR A 128 -13.91 7.13 6.85
CA THR A 128 -13.90 8.57 6.54
C THR A 128 -15.29 9.16 6.69
N LEU A 129 -15.36 10.49 6.77
CA LEU A 129 -16.61 11.22 6.93
C LEU A 129 -16.66 12.37 5.93
N PHE A 130 -17.76 12.45 5.20
CA PHE A 130 -18.16 13.63 4.46
C PHE A 130 -19.33 14.34 5.15
N VAL A 131 -19.29 15.68 5.18
CA VAL A 131 -20.39 16.52 5.68
C VAL A 131 -20.82 17.53 4.61
N ARG A 132 -22.09 17.48 4.19
CA ARG A 132 -22.65 18.45 3.24
C ARG A 132 -22.92 19.77 3.95
N LYS A 133 -22.24 20.84 3.54
CA LYS A 133 -22.39 22.18 4.16
C LYS A 133 -23.83 22.69 4.16
N ALA A 134 -24.57 22.46 3.08
CA ALA A 134 -25.92 23.02 2.92
C ALA A 134 -26.99 22.33 3.78
N SER A 135 -26.92 21.01 3.95
CA SER A 135 -27.95 20.23 4.66
C SER A 135 -27.48 19.64 5.99
N GLY A 136 -26.18 19.69 6.28
CA GLY A 136 -25.59 18.99 7.43
C GLY A 136 -25.54 17.47 7.28
N LEU A 137 -25.86 16.91 6.10
CA LEU A 137 -25.83 15.47 5.85
C LEU A 137 -24.44 14.91 6.13
N LYS A 138 -24.36 13.90 6.99
CA LYS A 138 -23.14 13.18 7.35
C LYS A 138 -23.14 11.80 6.72
N LEU A 139 -22.10 11.49 5.95
CA LEU A 139 -21.92 10.19 5.33
C LEU A 139 -20.58 9.60 5.74
N TYR A 140 -20.64 8.46 6.42
CA TYR A 140 -19.50 7.67 6.80
C TYR A 140 -19.21 6.64 5.72
N CYS A 141 -17.94 6.44 5.38
CA CYS A 141 -17.50 5.39 4.48
C CYS A 141 -16.55 4.50 5.25
N THR A 142 -16.99 3.28 5.51
CA THR A 142 -16.40 2.39 6.52
C THR A 142 -15.92 1.09 5.89
N VAL A 143 -14.81 0.60 6.41
CA VAL A 143 -14.23 -0.69 6.07
C VAL A 143 -14.11 -1.48 7.36
N PHE A 144 -14.56 -2.73 7.35
CA PHE A 144 -14.47 -3.64 8.47
C PHE A 144 -13.69 -4.90 8.09
N TYR A 145 -12.92 -5.44 9.03
CA TYR A 145 -12.17 -6.68 8.88
C TYR A 145 -12.55 -7.71 9.93
N LYS A 146 -12.35 -8.97 9.61
CA LYS A 146 -12.46 -10.12 10.51
C LYS A 146 -11.18 -10.94 10.48
#